data_AF-A0A8T4NSL2-F1
#
_entry.id   AF-A0A8T4NSL2-F1
#
_cell.length_a   1.000
_cell.length_b   1.000
_cell.length_c   1.000
_cell.angle_alpha   90.00
_cell.angle_beta   90.00
_cell.angle_gamma   90.00
#
_symmetry.space_group_name_H-M   'P 1'
#
loop_
_entity.id
_entity.type
_entity.pdbx_description
1 polymer ?
#
loop_
_entity_poly.entity_id
_entity_poly.type
_entity_poly.pdbx_seq_one_letter_code
_entity_poly.pdbx_strand_id
1 'polypeptide(L)'
;MKIKVALFLCILLLLGGIYAAGSSAGEKSDASIPNKEIRKTNEGDRMKLREACDAKTTRADRIKCRLQYMRDHKEDFVSQDKYPEVCRNLVEKEKCRSLYERSHNCYEKKGIEKNKCFKKIAGFARAKLKDENPAQQNTLSRDYVVLLLYDLQEKIEQGIENEKIDVDKGSAVVDKITEIKEAILAGKKKEEIKPMFHDLRNLIKDMKEAIDETQ
;
A
#
# COMPACT_ATOMS: atom_id res chain seq x y z
N MET A 1 -14.70 26.89 -14.17
CA MET A 1 -14.49 25.60 -13.48
C MET A 1 -13.01 25.20 -13.53
N LYS A 2 -12.19 25.53 -12.51
CA LYS A 2 -10.73 25.28 -12.48
C LYS A 2 -10.27 24.50 -11.22
N ILE A 3 -11.14 23.65 -10.64
CA ILE A 3 -10.88 22.95 -9.36
C ILE A 3 -10.50 21.46 -9.54
N LYS A 4 -10.38 20.93 -10.76
CA LYS A 4 -10.22 19.48 -10.98
C LYS A 4 -8.78 18.93 -10.92
N VAL A 5 -7.75 19.75 -10.71
CA VAL A 5 -6.33 19.30 -10.75
C VAL A 5 -5.61 19.39 -9.39
N ALA A 6 -6.13 20.17 -8.43
CA ALA A 6 -5.45 20.43 -7.16
C ALA A 6 -5.34 19.18 -6.25
N LEU A 7 -6.34 18.29 -6.26
CA LEU A 7 -6.35 17.09 -5.40
C LEU A 7 -5.26 16.08 -5.80
N PHE A 8 -4.90 16.04 -7.09
CA PHE A 8 -3.87 15.14 -7.62
C PHE A 8 -2.45 15.68 -7.38
N LEU A 9 -2.31 17.01 -7.24
CA LEU A 9 -1.04 17.66 -6.92
C LEU A 9 -0.67 17.52 -5.43
N CYS A 10 -1.66 17.50 -4.53
CA CYS A 10 -1.38 17.34 -3.09
C CYS A 10 -0.75 15.98 -2.75
N ILE A 11 -1.05 14.91 -3.48
CA ILE A 11 -0.43 13.60 -3.27
C ILE A 11 1.04 13.61 -3.75
N LEU A 12 1.35 14.34 -4.83
CA LEU A 12 2.73 14.47 -5.33
C LEU A 12 3.60 15.39 -4.47
N LEU A 13 3.01 16.38 -3.78
CA LEU A 13 3.74 17.29 -2.89
C LEU A 13 4.09 16.68 -1.52
N LEU A 14 3.50 15.53 -1.15
CA LEU A 14 3.92 14.79 0.05
C LEU A 14 5.19 13.95 -0.18
N LEU A 15 5.58 13.72 -1.43
CA LEU A 15 6.78 12.95 -1.79
C LEU A 15 7.99 13.84 -2.12
N GLY A 16 7.87 15.16 -1.94
CA GLY A 16 8.85 16.15 -2.41
C GLY A 16 9.25 17.15 -1.33
N GLY A 17 10.11 16.72 -0.41
CA GLY A 17 10.79 17.55 0.59
C GLY A 17 11.20 16.64 1.76
N ILE A 18 12.41 16.65 2.31
CA ILE A 18 13.49 17.64 2.33
C ILE A 18 14.79 16.80 2.49
N TYR A 19 15.75 16.93 1.59
CA TYR A 19 17.10 16.39 1.81
C TYR A 19 17.82 17.34 2.77
N ALA A 20 17.86 16.99 4.05
CA ALA A 20 18.79 17.55 5.01
C ALA A 20 19.94 16.55 5.19
N ALA A 21 21.11 16.87 4.66
CA ALA A 21 22.35 16.17 4.96
C ALA A 21 22.78 16.57 6.38
N GLY A 22 22.42 15.77 7.37
CA GLY A 22 22.88 15.87 8.75
C GLY A 22 23.96 14.83 9.01
N SER A 23 25.19 15.29 9.19
CA SER A 23 26.30 14.50 9.72
C SER A 23 26.19 14.51 11.25
N SER A 24 26.19 13.36 11.91
CA SER A 24 26.39 13.28 13.36
C SER A 24 27.28 12.09 13.72
N ALA A 25 28.29 12.42 14.50
CA ALA A 25 29.34 11.56 15.00
C ALA A 25 28.80 10.41 15.85
N GLY A 26 29.55 9.31 15.86
CA GLY A 26 29.25 8.11 16.63
C GLY A 26 29.48 8.31 18.12
N GLU A 27 28.64 7.64 18.90
CA GLU A 27 28.86 7.39 20.32
C GLU A 27 28.58 5.92 20.59
N LYS A 28 29.61 5.22 21.09
CA LYS A 28 29.52 3.82 21.53
C LYS A 28 28.87 3.81 22.91
N SER A 29 27.77 3.08 23.06
CA SER A 29 27.31 2.63 24.36
C SER A 29 27.04 1.13 24.31
N ASP A 30 27.90 0.39 25.01
CA ASP A 30 27.71 -1.02 25.35
C ASP A 30 26.53 -1.13 26.32
N ALA A 31 25.41 -1.68 25.84
CA ALA A 31 24.32 -2.14 26.67
C ALA A 31 23.95 -3.56 26.22
N SER A 32 24.32 -4.52 27.06
CA SER A 32 24.01 -5.93 26.96
C SER A 32 22.49 -6.15 26.89
N ILE A 33 21.98 -6.41 25.69
CA ILE A 33 20.60 -6.81 25.45
C ILE A 33 20.43 -8.27 25.93
N PRO A 34 19.43 -8.59 26.78
CA PRO A 34 19.12 -9.97 27.12
C PRO A 34 18.73 -10.72 25.85
N ASN A 35 19.42 -11.83 25.63
CA ASN A 35 19.29 -12.73 24.49
C ASN A 35 17.83 -13.18 24.34
N LYS A 36 17.04 -12.44 23.56
CA LYS A 36 15.67 -12.81 23.17
C LYS A 36 15.84 -13.98 22.22
N GLU A 37 15.70 -15.19 22.72
CA GLU A 37 15.64 -16.40 21.91
C GLU A 37 14.63 -16.16 20.77
N ILE A 38 15.15 -15.91 19.57
CA ILE A 38 14.37 -15.98 18.35
C ILE A 38 14.05 -17.46 18.20
N ARG A 39 12.93 -17.88 18.79
CA ARG A 39 12.30 -19.19 18.50
C ARG A 39 12.22 -19.27 16.98
N LYS A 40 13.05 -20.10 16.36
CA LYS A 40 12.89 -20.49 14.97
C LYS A 40 11.59 -21.26 14.87
N THR A 41 10.50 -20.55 14.66
CA THR A 41 9.19 -21.13 14.36
C THR A 41 9.36 -21.98 13.10
N ASN A 42 8.99 -23.25 13.17
CA ASN A 42 9.07 -24.15 12.03
C ASN A 42 8.17 -23.62 10.90
N GLU A 43 8.57 -23.77 9.63
CA GLU A 43 7.82 -23.29 8.47
C GLU A 43 6.37 -23.80 8.46
N GLY A 44 6.15 -25.03 8.95
CA GLY A 44 4.80 -25.59 9.12
C GLY A 44 3.92 -24.81 10.10
N ASP A 45 4.47 -24.25 11.16
CA ASP A 45 3.71 -23.43 12.13
C ASP A 45 3.43 -22.04 11.57
N ARG A 46 4.36 -21.49 10.79
CA ARG A 46 4.19 -20.23 10.07
C ARG A 46 3.06 -20.35 9.04
N MET A 47 3.04 -21.46 8.29
CA MET A 47 1.98 -21.77 7.34
C MET A 47 0.62 -21.85 8.02
N LYS A 48 0.50 -22.57 9.15
CA LYS A 48 -0.75 -22.62 9.92
C LYS A 48 -1.19 -21.25 10.43
N LEU A 49 -0.26 -20.41 10.84
CA LEU A 49 -0.59 -19.05 11.29
C LEU A 49 -1.10 -18.18 10.13
N ARG A 50 -0.47 -18.29 8.95
CA ARG A 50 -0.94 -17.63 7.72
C ARG A 50 -2.34 -18.12 7.32
N GLU A 51 -2.58 -19.42 7.33
CA GLU A 51 -3.90 -20.03 7.09
C GLU A 51 -4.95 -19.52 8.08
N ALA A 52 -4.60 -19.42 9.37
CA ALA A 52 -5.48 -18.90 10.40
C ALA A 52 -5.84 -17.42 10.20
N CYS A 53 -4.93 -16.62 9.64
CA CYS A 53 -5.24 -15.26 9.21
C CYS A 53 -6.16 -15.25 7.99
N ASP A 54 -5.91 -16.07 6.97
CA ASP A 54 -6.73 -16.10 5.74
C ASP A 54 -8.15 -16.64 5.97
N ALA A 55 -8.33 -17.46 7.00
CA ALA A 55 -9.60 -18.04 7.44
C ALA A 55 -10.50 -17.06 8.22
N LYS A 56 -10.02 -15.86 8.60
CA LYS A 56 -10.88 -14.88 9.29
C LYS A 56 -12.03 -14.44 8.37
N THR A 57 -13.21 -14.28 8.97
CA THR A 57 -14.46 -13.99 8.25
C THR A 57 -14.45 -12.60 7.61
N THR A 58 -14.05 -11.57 8.35
CA THR A 58 -14.08 -10.20 7.87
C THR A 58 -12.75 -9.81 7.22
N ARG A 59 -12.80 -8.89 6.24
CA ARG A 59 -11.61 -8.33 5.59
C ARG A 59 -10.70 -7.61 6.61
N ALA A 60 -11.31 -6.83 7.50
CA ALA A 60 -10.61 -6.12 8.57
C ALA A 60 -9.83 -7.08 9.47
N ASP A 61 -10.44 -8.19 9.91
CA ASP A 61 -9.76 -9.18 10.76
C ASP A 61 -8.62 -9.88 10.02
N ARG A 62 -8.80 -10.21 8.73
CA ARG A 62 -7.72 -10.76 7.90
C ARG A 62 -6.55 -9.80 7.82
N ILE A 63 -6.81 -8.55 7.43
CA ILE A 63 -5.78 -7.51 7.30
C ILE A 63 -5.06 -7.31 8.62
N LYS A 64 -5.79 -7.11 9.72
CA LYS A 64 -5.19 -6.94 11.06
C LYS A 64 -4.30 -8.12 11.44
N CYS A 65 -4.77 -9.35 11.22
CA CYS A 65 -3.99 -10.56 11.51
C CYS A 65 -2.70 -10.62 10.68
N ARG A 66 -2.76 -10.30 9.38
CA ARG A 66 -1.60 -10.27 8.49
C ARG A 66 -0.58 -9.21 8.91
N LEU A 67 -1.04 -8.01 9.24
CA LEU A 67 -0.15 -6.92 9.70
C LEU A 67 0.49 -7.25 11.05
N GLN A 68 -0.27 -7.86 11.97
CA GLN A 68 0.25 -8.37 13.23
C GLN A 68 1.35 -9.42 12.99
N TYR A 69 1.12 -10.34 12.05
CA TYR A 69 2.10 -11.34 11.66
C TYR A 69 3.40 -10.68 11.14
N MET A 70 3.28 -9.72 10.22
CA MET A 70 4.44 -9.01 9.66
C MET A 70 5.24 -8.28 10.74
N ARG A 71 4.55 -7.59 11.67
CA ARG A 71 5.20 -6.93 12.80
C ARG A 71 5.98 -7.90 13.68
N ASP A 72 5.37 -9.03 14.04
CA ASP A 72 5.93 -9.95 15.03
C ASP A 72 7.06 -10.81 14.46
N HIS A 73 7.03 -11.09 13.15
CA HIS A 73 7.96 -11.99 12.48
C HIS A 73 8.97 -11.28 11.56
N LYS A 74 8.80 -9.96 11.30
CA LYS A 74 9.66 -9.15 10.43
C LYS A 74 9.87 -9.79 9.05
N GLU A 75 8.77 -10.24 8.46
CA GLU A 75 8.76 -10.79 7.10
C GLU A 75 7.42 -10.54 6.40
N ASP A 76 7.45 -10.68 5.08
CA ASP A 76 6.26 -10.55 4.23
C ASP A 76 5.23 -11.65 4.51
N PHE A 77 3.95 -11.25 4.50
CA PHE A 77 2.84 -12.19 4.54
C PHE A 77 2.51 -12.69 3.13
N VAL A 78 2.77 -13.97 2.87
CA VAL A 78 2.37 -14.62 1.61
C VAL A 78 1.07 -15.40 1.82
N SER A 79 -0.04 -14.90 1.26
CA SER A 79 -1.34 -15.57 1.27
C SER A 79 -1.33 -16.87 0.47
N GLN A 80 -2.04 -17.89 0.96
CA GLN A 80 -2.18 -19.15 0.23
C GLN A 80 -3.12 -19.05 -0.97
N ASP A 81 -4.10 -18.14 -0.91
CA ASP A 81 -5.10 -17.96 -1.96
C ASP A 81 -4.49 -17.45 -3.27
N LYS A 82 -3.18 -17.15 -3.33
CA LYS A 82 -2.42 -16.60 -4.48
C LYS A 82 -2.94 -15.26 -5.02
N TYR A 83 -4.08 -14.77 -4.55
CA TYR A 83 -4.67 -13.50 -4.93
C TYR A 83 -4.45 -12.44 -3.83
N PRO A 84 -4.09 -11.21 -4.20
CA PRO A 84 -4.16 -10.07 -3.30
C PRO A 84 -5.57 -9.90 -2.72
N GLU A 85 -5.68 -9.42 -1.48
CA GLU A 85 -6.97 -9.30 -0.76
C GLU A 85 -8.04 -8.58 -1.59
N VAL A 86 -7.65 -7.48 -2.23
CA VAL A 86 -8.47 -6.66 -3.13
C VAL A 86 -9.04 -7.43 -4.32
N CYS A 87 -8.39 -8.50 -4.77
CA CYS A 87 -8.83 -9.30 -5.91
C CYS A 87 -9.82 -10.40 -5.52
N ARG A 88 -9.96 -10.73 -4.23
CA ARG A 88 -10.65 -11.95 -3.76
C ARG A 88 -12.12 -12.01 -4.16
N ASN A 89 -12.81 -10.86 -4.17
CA ASN A 89 -14.25 -10.75 -4.42
C ASN A 89 -14.60 -10.11 -5.77
N LEU A 90 -13.63 -9.85 -6.63
CA LEU A 90 -13.88 -9.25 -7.94
C LEU A 90 -14.38 -10.29 -8.94
N VAL A 91 -15.18 -9.84 -9.91
CA VAL A 91 -15.57 -10.67 -11.06
C VAL A 91 -14.35 -10.92 -11.96
N GLU A 92 -13.55 -9.88 -12.23
CA GLU A 92 -12.35 -9.95 -13.07
C GLU A 92 -11.07 -10.23 -12.25
N LYS A 93 -11.04 -11.33 -11.46
CA LYS A 93 -9.90 -11.65 -10.55
C LYS A 93 -8.55 -11.73 -11.26
N GLU A 94 -8.50 -12.35 -12.44
CA GLU A 94 -7.26 -12.52 -13.21
C GLU A 94 -6.68 -11.20 -13.70
N LYS A 95 -7.55 -10.26 -14.13
CA LYS A 95 -7.10 -8.94 -14.55
C LYS A 95 -6.55 -8.16 -13.37
N CYS A 96 -7.20 -8.25 -12.21
CA CYS A 96 -6.70 -7.68 -10.96
C CYS A 96 -5.32 -8.26 -10.63
N ARG A 97 -5.18 -9.59 -10.59
CA ARG A 97 -3.92 -10.29 -10.33
C ARG A 97 -2.82 -9.87 -11.30
N SER A 98 -3.10 -9.84 -12.60
CA SER A 98 -2.15 -9.44 -13.63
C SER A 98 -1.69 -8.00 -13.48
N LEU A 99 -2.54 -7.08 -13.00
CA LEU A 99 -2.12 -5.70 -12.70
C LEU A 99 -1.03 -5.70 -11.62
N TYR A 100 -1.23 -6.47 -10.54
CA TYR A 100 -0.25 -6.58 -9.44
C TYR A 100 1.04 -7.25 -9.89
N GLU A 101 0.96 -8.39 -10.59
CA GLU A 101 2.13 -9.12 -11.10
C GLU A 101 2.98 -8.23 -12.03
N ARG A 102 2.35 -7.52 -12.97
CA ARG A 102 3.07 -6.61 -13.88
C ARG A 102 3.68 -5.40 -13.18
N SER A 103 3.12 -5.00 -12.04
CA SER A 103 3.59 -3.84 -11.28
C SER A 103 4.73 -4.15 -10.32
N HIS A 104 5.00 -5.43 -10.01
CA HIS A 104 5.98 -5.86 -9.01
C HIS A 104 7.34 -5.18 -9.20
N ASN A 105 7.85 -5.17 -10.42
CA ASN A 105 9.16 -4.62 -10.79
C ASN A 105 9.23 -3.08 -10.65
N CYS A 106 8.08 -2.41 -10.55
CA CYS A 106 8.05 -0.97 -10.28
C CYS A 106 8.42 -0.66 -8.83
N TYR A 107 8.23 -1.62 -7.92
CA TYR A 107 8.49 -1.44 -6.49
C TYR A 107 9.97 -1.43 -6.12
N GLU A 108 10.83 -1.97 -6.99
CA GLU A 108 12.29 -1.83 -6.93
C GLU A 108 12.78 -0.41 -7.28
N LYS A 109 11.90 0.44 -7.85
CA LYS A 109 12.23 1.80 -8.27
C LYS A 109 11.80 2.80 -7.20
N LYS A 110 12.40 3.99 -7.21
CA LYS A 110 12.05 5.09 -6.30
C LYS A 110 11.57 6.34 -7.03
N GLY A 111 10.80 7.16 -6.33
CA GLY A 111 10.38 8.50 -6.75
C GLY A 111 9.78 8.57 -8.16
N ILE A 112 10.37 9.43 -9.01
CA ILE A 112 9.88 9.71 -10.36
C ILE A 112 9.90 8.46 -11.26
N GLU A 113 10.90 7.61 -11.13
CA GLU A 113 11.03 6.40 -11.95
C GLU A 113 9.99 5.34 -11.61
N LYS A 114 9.67 5.17 -10.31
CA LYS A 114 8.55 4.32 -9.86
C LYS A 114 7.23 4.80 -10.44
N ASN A 115 6.97 6.10 -10.34
CA ASN A 115 5.76 6.70 -10.90
C ASN A 115 5.65 6.52 -12.43
N LYS A 116 6.76 6.72 -13.16
CA LYS A 116 6.83 6.48 -14.60
C LYS A 116 6.53 5.01 -14.94
N CYS A 117 7.05 4.08 -14.15
CA CYS A 117 6.77 2.66 -14.28
C CYS A 117 5.28 2.36 -14.08
N PHE A 118 4.65 2.86 -13.02
CA PHE A 118 3.20 2.66 -12.78
C PHE A 118 2.34 3.18 -13.94
N LYS A 119 2.65 4.35 -14.48
CA LYS A 119 1.95 4.88 -15.66
C LYS A 119 2.07 3.94 -16.86
N LYS A 120 3.26 3.41 -17.12
CA LYS A 120 3.47 2.43 -18.20
C LYS A 120 2.65 1.17 -17.97
N ILE A 121 2.61 0.63 -16.75
CA ILE A 121 1.83 -0.57 -16.41
C ILE A 121 0.33 -0.34 -16.59
N ALA A 122 -0.16 0.83 -16.17
CA ALA A 122 -1.53 1.26 -16.36
C ALA A 122 -1.88 1.59 -17.82
N GLY A 123 -0.95 1.44 -18.77
CA GLY A 123 -1.21 1.55 -20.20
C GLY A 123 -1.18 2.98 -20.76
N PHE A 124 -0.58 3.92 -20.04
CA PHE A 124 -0.41 5.29 -20.54
C PHE A 124 0.57 5.31 -21.71
N ALA A 125 0.11 5.77 -22.88
CA ALA A 125 0.96 6.02 -24.03
C ALA A 125 1.79 7.30 -23.85
N ARG A 126 1.29 8.26 -23.06
CA ARG A 126 1.89 9.58 -22.82
C ARG A 126 1.99 9.90 -21.34
N ALA A 127 2.87 10.83 -20.99
CA ALA A 127 3.17 11.17 -19.60
C ALA A 127 1.98 11.75 -18.79
N LYS A 128 0.94 12.27 -19.48
CA LYS A 128 -0.23 12.93 -18.86
C LYS A 128 -1.54 12.30 -19.32
N LEU A 129 -2.42 12.07 -18.36
CA LEU A 129 -3.80 11.58 -18.54
C LEU A 129 -4.59 12.29 -19.64
N LYS A 130 -4.46 13.61 -19.75
CA LYS A 130 -5.22 14.44 -20.69
C LYS A 130 -4.82 14.24 -22.16
N ASP A 131 -3.69 13.58 -22.40
CA ASP A 131 -3.16 13.37 -23.74
C ASP A 131 -3.59 12.00 -24.31
N GLU A 132 -4.34 11.21 -23.53
CA GLU A 132 -4.90 9.89 -23.88
C GLU A 132 -6.28 10.00 -24.53
N ASN A 133 -6.69 8.97 -25.25
CA ASN A 133 -8.02 8.87 -25.84
C ASN A 133 -9.10 8.91 -24.74
N PRO A 134 -10.10 9.82 -24.80
CA PRO A 134 -11.17 9.94 -23.80
C PRO A 134 -11.90 8.63 -23.50
N ALA A 135 -12.03 7.73 -24.49
CA ALA A 135 -12.69 6.44 -24.32
C ALA A 135 -11.92 5.46 -23.41
N GLN A 136 -10.60 5.57 -23.36
CA GLN A 136 -9.73 4.71 -22.54
C GLN A 136 -9.25 5.39 -21.26
N GLN A 137 -9.27 6.72 -21.23
CA GLN A 137 -8.78 7.54 -20.13
C GLN A 137 -9.32 7.13 -18.76
N ASN A 138 -10.61 6.74 -18.69
CA ASN A 138 -11.21 6.30 -17.42
C ASN A 138 -10.58 5.01 -16.89
N THR A 139 -10.36 4.00 -17.73
CA THR A 139 -9.78 2.72 -17.30
C THR A 139 -8.30 2.88 -16.92
N LEU A 140 -7.51 3.59 -17.73
CA LEU A 140 -6.10 3.84 -17.44
C LEU A 140 -5.92 4.62 -16.12
N SER A 141 -6.78 5.62 -15.87
CA SER A 141 -6.78 6.38 -14.61
C SER A 141 -7.01 5.49 -13.40
N ARG A 142 -7.91 4.51 -13.53
CA ARG A 142 -8.32 3.63 -12.42
C ARG A 142 -7.19 2.70 -12.02
N ASP A 143 -6.58 2.01 -12.97
CA ASP A 143 -5.45 1.11 -12.71
C ASP A 143 -4.28 1.87 -12.07
N TYR A 144 -3.97 3.06 -12.59
CA TYR A 144 -2.92 3.90 -12.02
C TYR A 144 -3.23 4.34 -10.58
N VAL A 145 -4.47 4.72 -10.27
CA VAL A 145 -4.86 5.06 -8.89
C VAL A 145 -4.77 3.83 -7.96
N VAL A 146 -5.13 2.64 -8.44
CA VAL A 146 -4.97 1.39 -7.68
C VAL A 146 -3.51 1.14 -7.32
N LEU A 147 -2.58 1.37 -8.24
CA LEU A 147 -1.14 1.24 -8.00
C LEU A 147 -0.63 2.27 -6.97
N LEU A 148 -1.08 3.52 -7.05
CA LEU A 148 -0.73 4.55 -6.05
C LEU A 148 -1.26 4.21 -4.65
N LEU A 149 -2.48 3.67 -4.57
CA LEU A 149 -3.06 3.20 -3.31
C LEU A 149 -2.29 2.01 -2.76
N TYR A 150 -1.78 1.13 -3.62
CA TYR A 150 -0.96 0.00 -3.20
C TYR A 150 0.42 0.46 -2.70
N ASP A 151 1.07 1.42 -3.36
CA ASP A 151 2.31 2.04 -2.86
C ASP A 151 2.14 2.69 -1.48
N LEU A 152 1.00 3.35 -1.24
CA LEU A 152 0.67 3.88 0.08
C LEU A 152 0.47 2.77 1.12
N GLN A 153 -0.17 1.66 0.74
CA GLN A 153 -0.35 0.51 1.63
C GLN A 153 1.00 -0.09 2.04
N GLU A 154 1.94 -0.28 1.11
CA GLU A 154 3.28 -0.80 1.43
C GLU A 154 4.02 0.08 2.44
N LYS A 155 3.90 1.40 2.33
CA LYS A 155 4.51 2.31 3.32
C LYS A 155 3.91 2.15 4.71
N ILE A 156 2.60 1.92 4.80
CA ILE A 156 1.93 1.68 6.08
C ILE A 156 2.37 0.32 6.65
N GLU A 157 2.42 -0.71 5.81
CA GLU A 157 2.91 -2.05 6.16
C GLU A 157 4.35 -2.00 6.70
N GLN A 158 5.25 -1.32 6.01
CA GLN A 158 6.63 -1.09 6.46
C GLN A 158 6.69 -0.26 7.74
N GLY A 159 5.82 0.76 7.90
CA GLY A 159 5.72 1.54 9.13
C GLY A 159 5.30 0.69 10.33
N ILE A 160 4.41 -0.29 10.12
CA ILE A 160 3.98 -1.26 11.14
C ILE A 160 5.09 -2.26 11.44
N GLU A 161 5.74 -2.80 10.40
CA GLU A 161 6.87 -3.71 10.54
C GLU A 161 7.99 -3.08 11.36
N ASN A 162 8.26 -1.79 11.15
CA ASN A 162 9.24 -1.01 11.89
C ASN A 162 8.70 -0.42 13.20
N GLU A 163 7.50 -0.81 13.64
CA GLU A 163 6.87 -0.37 14.90
C GLU A 163 6.64 1.15 15.01
N LYS A 164 6.72 1.88 13.90
CA LYS A 164 6.41 3.32 13.81
C LYS A 164 4.91 3.59 13.74
N ILE A 165 4.14 2.63 13.23
CA ILE A 165 2.69 2.69 13.11
C ILE A 165 2.07 1.56 13.92
N ASP A 166 1.10 1.91 14.76
CA ASP A 166 0.32 0.93 15.52
C ASP A 166 -0.51 0.04 14.58
N VAL A 167 -0.61 -1.26 14.92
CA VAL A 167 -1.29 -2.25 14.08
C VAL A 167 -2.77 -1.95 13.94
N ASP A 168 -3.44 -1.46 14.98
CA ASP A 168 -4.87 -1.17 14.92
C ASP A 168 -5.14 0.01 13.98
N LYS A 169 -4.38 1.10 14.14
CA LYS A 169 -4.47 2.26 13.25
C LYS A 169 -4.11 1.90 11.80
N GLY A 170 -2.99 1.19 11.62
CA GLY A 170 -2.52 0.78 10.31
C GLY A 170 -3.50 -0.15 9.60
N SER A 171 -4.07 -1.13 10.32
CA SER A 171 -5.06 -2.06 9.77
C SER A 171 -6.34 -1.35 9.30
N ALA A 172 -6.83 -0.35 10.03
CA ALA A 172 -7.98 0.44 9.61
C ALA A 172 -7.72 1.19 8.30
N VAL A 173 -6.50 1.71 8.11
CA VAL A 173 -6.11 2.42 6.88
C VAL A 173 -5.95 1.45 5.72
N VAL A 174 -5.28 0.31 5.92
CA VAL A 174 -5.11 -0.72 4.89
C VAL A 174 -6.46 -1.32 4.47
N ASP A 175 -7.39 -1.52 5.41
CA ASP A 175 -8.76 -1.92 5.09
C ASP A 175 -9.47 -0.89 4.23
N LYS A 176 -9.40 0.39 4.59
CA LYS A 176 -9.99 1.49 3.79
C LYS A 176 -9.36 1.60 2.41
N ILE A 177 -8.04 1.45 2.30
CA ILE A 177 -7.32 1.41 1.02
C ILE A 177 -7.84 0.25 0.17
N THR A 178 -7.98 -0.93 0.77
CA THR A 178 -8.48 -2.12 0.07
C THR A 178 -9.90 -1.93 -0.43
N GLU A 179 -10.78 -1.37 0.40
CA GLU A 179 -12.16 -1.00 0.02
C GLU A 179 -12.21 -0.04 -1.18
N ILE A 180 -11.36 1.00 -1.18
CA ILE A 180 -11.29 1.96 -2.28
C ILE A 180 -10.82 1.28 -3.57
N LYS A 181 -9.77 0.45 -3.49
CA LYS A 181 -9.25 -0.29 -4.65
C LYS A 181 -10.30 -1.25 -5.21
N GLU A 182 -11.04 -1.96 -4.36
CA GLU A 182 -12.16 -2.82 -4.77
C GLU A 182 -13.23 -2.01 -5.51
N ALA A 183 -13.66 -0.86 -4.96
CA ALA A 183 -14.64 0.01 -5.61
C ALA A 183 -14.14 0.53 -6.97
N ILE A 184 -12.85 0.87 -7.07
CA ILE A 184 -12.22 1.27 -8.33
C ILE A 184 -12.22 0.11 -9.33
N LEU A 185 -11.82 -1.08 -8.94
CA LEU A 185 -11.75 -2.23 -9.84
C LEU A 185 -13.13 -2.76 -10.24
N ALA A 186 -14.13 -2.61 -9.37
CA ALA A 186 -15.53 -2.93 -9.65
C ALA A 186 -16.26 -1.89 -10.54
N GLY A 187 -15.57 -0.87 -11.03
CA GLY A 187 -16.16 0.10 -11.97
C GLY A 187 -17.07 1.15 -11.34
N LYS A 188 -17.09 1.31 -9.99
CA LYS A 188 -17.89 2.34 -9.29
C LYS A 188 -17.62 3.75 -9.81
N LYS A 189 -18.63 4.64 -9.77
CA LYS A 189 -18.47 6.01 -10.26
C LYS A 189 -17.59 6.83 -9.34
N LYS A 190 -16.98 7.88 -9.89
CA LYS A 190 -16.07 8.76 -9.13
C LYS A 190 -16.77 9.39 -7.92
N GLU A 191 -18.04 9.74 -8.07
CA GLU A 191 -18.87 10.37 -7.06
C GLU A 191 -19.08 9.45 -5.85
N GLU A 192 -19.17 8.13 -6.08
CA GLU A 192 -19.28 7.11 -5.03
C GLU A 192 -17.93 6.90 -4.30
N ILE A 193 -16.81 6.98 -5.03
CA ILE A 193 -15.47 6.72 -4.48
C ILE A 193 -14.90 7.95 -3.75
N LYS A 194 -15.25 9.15 -4.20
CA LYS A 194 -14.75 10.42 -3.64
C LYS A 194 -14.89 10.55 -2.11
N PRO A 195 -16.04 10.25 -1.47
CA PRO A 195 -16.13 10.30 -0.01
C PRO A 195 -15.17 9.34 0.68
N MET A 196 -14.92 8.15 0.11
CA MET A 196 -13.99 7.18 0.70
C MET A 196 -12.55 7.72 0.77
N PHE A 197 -12.12 8.50 -0.23
CA PHE A 197 -10.81 9.19 -0.20
C PHE A 197 -10.73 10.27 0.88
N HIS A 198 -11.85 10.91 1.21
CA HIS A 198 -11.90 11.86 2.31
C HIS A 198 -11.73 11.14 3.65
N ASP A 199 -12.42 10.02 3.84
CA ASP A 199 -12.28 9.20 5.03
C ASP A 199 -10.86 8.65 5.19
N LEU A 200 -10.28 8.16 4.09
CA LEU A 200 -8.88 7.71 4.06
C LEU A 200 -7.91 8.82 4.50
N ARG A 201 -8.11 10.05 4.03
CA ARG A 201 -7.26 11.18 4.43
C ARG A 201 -7.35 11.47 5.92
N ASN A 202 -8.55 11.38 6.49
CA ASN A 202 -8.76 11.60 7.92
C ASN A 202 -8.05 10.54 8.75
N LEU A 203 -8.11 9.28 8.32
CA LEU A 203 -7.40 8.18 8.98
C LEU A 203 -5.87 8.37 8.93
N ILE A 204 -5.32 8.84 7.81
CA ILE A 204 -3.88 8.99 7.60
C ILE A 204 -3.28 10.19 8.33
N LYS A 205 -4.10 11.20 8.66
CA LYS A 205 -3.63 12.49 9.18
C LYS A 205 -2.63 12.36 10.32
N ASP A 206 -2.89 11.44 11.25
CA ASP A 206 -2.09 11.27 12.46
C ASP A 206 -0.89 10.31 12.29
N MET A 207 -0.74 9.69 11.11
CA MET A 207 0.37 8.78 10.77
C MET A 207 1.27 9.34 9.67
N LYS A 208 0.99 10.56 9.22
CA LYS A 208 1.64 11.15 8.05
C LYS A 208 3.17 11.17 8.17
N GLU A 209 3.69 11.60 9.31
CA GLU A 209 5.14 11.66 9.55
C GLU A 209 5.79 10.28 9.45
N ALA A 210 5.22 9.27 10.10
CA ALA A 210 5.70 7.89 10.02
C ALA A 210 5.68 7.33 8.59
N ILE A 211 4.66 7.67 7.81
CA ILE A 211 4.55 7.26 6.39
C ILE A 211 5.61 7.95 5.52
N ASP A 212 5.86 9.24 5.75
CA ASP A 212 6.80 10.03 4.95
C ASP A 212 8.26 9.62 5.22
N GLU A 213 8.57 9.12 6.42
CA GLU A 213 9.88 8.57 6.80
C GLU A 213 10.19 7.19 6.20
N THR A 214 9.20 6.55 5.58
CA THR A 214 9.35 5.20 5.01
C THR A 214 9.69 5.33 3.51
N GLN A 215 10.97 5.13 3.14
CA GLN A 215 11.53 5.39 1.79
C GLN A 215 12.27 4.22 1.13
#